data_AF-A0A0C9T479-F1
#
_entry.id   AF-A0A0C9T479-F1
#
_cell.length_a   1.000
_cell.length_b   1.000
_cell.length_c   1.000
_cell.angle_alpha   90.00
_cell.angle_beta   90.00
_cell.angle_gamma   90.00
#
_symmetry.space_group_name_H-M   'P 1'
#
loop_
_entity.id
_entity.type
_entity.pdbx_description
1 polymer ?
#
loop_
_entity_poly.entity_id
_entity_poly.type
_entity_poly.pdbx_seq_one_letter_code
_entity_poly.pdbx_strand_id
1 'polypeptide(L)'
;MWLQGLRSLLPANGAELILVAEPFTRAGSERYQYYVCDLESRMITWLQKVDATFLLAECGMIAGWNHKRRALTAQFWRHVETFPHHVCIPAGEVQHLRCLLTSLCVESLFVMESTASSIFGSRESLVEMTNILKDVECFVTDSQSRFLMEPAVFSYARILFILSTLYITGIKCIVLISADHNQFLHYYGQLEVRLVRSYSILPHQHPKPYGIFWLISVAALLGFPIFKFSRLNCVCVDGIVSPIDIAAYIDKTNSNVKFQMGLATVVLAVDSGILGIVATNFQSIPLAMCCGSFIACITCIITGLITGHLGERLKSPSMFTAGTLNNHIRLYAAAFSMPTSLCVMGILPRRWRSTD
;
A
#
# COMPACT_ATOMS: atom_id res chain seq x y z
N MET A 1 21.53 17.11 -38.12
CA MET A 1 20.81 15.87 -38.52
C MET A 1 19.67 15.50 -37.56
N TRP A 2 19.83 15.59 -36.22
CA TRP A 2 18.77 15.28 -35.23
C TRP A 2 17.51 16.16 -35.30
N LEU A 3 17.65 17.46 -35.59
CA LEU A 3 16.52 18.40 -35.71
C LEU A 3 15.55 18.09 -36.87
N GLN A 4 16.03 17.43 -37.94
CA GLN A 4 15.18 17.05 -39.09
C GLN A 4 14.31 15.82 -38.78
N GLY A 5 14.82 14.86 -37.99
CA GLY A 5 14.02 13.72 -37.52
C GLY A 5 12.95 14.15 -36.51
N LEU A 6 13.28 15.10 -35.63
CA LEU A 6 12.33 15.70 -34.67
C LEU A 6 11.14 16.35 -35.39
N ARG A 7 11.37 17.11 -36.47
CA ARG A 7 10.30 17.73 -37.28
C ARG A 7 9.29 16.74 -37.88
N SER A 8 9.65 15.47 -38.07
CA SER A 8 8.73 14.45 -38.59
C SER A 8 7.84 13.80 -37.51
N LEU A 9 8.22 13.95 -36.24
CA LEU A 9 7.49 13.43 -35.07
C LEU A 9 6.67 14.50 -34.35
N LEU A 10 6.96 15.78 -34.59
CA LEU A 10 6.20 16.89 -34.04
C LEU A 10 4.88 17.02 -34.82
N PRO A 11 3.74 17.24 -34.13
CA PRO A 11 2.48 17.59 -34.77
C PRO A 11 2.67 18.73 -35.77
N ALA A 12 2.08 18.60 -36.96
CA ALA A 12 2.16 19.63 -38.01
C ALA A 12 1.44 20.95 -37.61
N ASN A 13 0.57 20.86 -36.60
CA ASN A 13 -0.10 22.00 -36.00
C ASN A 13 0.86 22.60 -34.97
N GLY A 14 1.06 23.92 -34.96
CA GLY A 14 2.04 24.65 -34.14
C GLY A 14 1.84 24.59 -32.62
N ALA A 15 1.70 23.38 -32.07
CA ALA A 15 1.64 23.09 -30.65
C ALA A 15 2.98 23.43 -30.00
N GLU A 16 2.90 24.07 -28.85
CA GLU A 16 4.06 24.42 -28.04
C GLU A 16 4.61 23.16 -27.37
N LEU A 17 5.80 22.74 -27.79
CA LEU A 17 6.41 21.48 -27.39
C LEU A 17 7.71 21.75 -26.66
N ILE A 18 7.81 21.25 -25.43
CA ILE A 18 8.99 21.45 -24.58
C ILE A 18 9.89 20.22 -24.71
N LEU A 19 11.12 20.41 -25.19
CA LEU A 19 12.14 19.36 -25.22
C LEU A 19 12.90 19.34 -23.90
N VAL A 20 12.93 18.18 -23.25
CA VAL A 20 13.56 17.99 -21.95
C VAL A 20 14.63 16.92 -22.02
N ALA A 21 15.78 17.17 -21.38
CA ALA A 21 16.86 16.21 -21.22
C ALA A 21 16.85 15.68 -19.79
N GLU A 22 16.54 14.39 -19.61
CA GLU A 22 16.57 13.71 -18.33
C GLU A 22 17.91 12.96 -18.17
N PRO A 23 18.74 13.32 -17.18
CA PRO A 23 19.97 12.58 -16.90
C PRO A 23 19.62 11.22 -16.29
N PHE A 24 20.28 10.17 -16.76
CA PHE A 24 20.22 8.85 -16.15
C PHE A 24 21.60 8.20 -16.12
N THR A 25 21.88 7.43 -15.08
CA THR A 25 23.14 6.70 -14.93
C THR A 25 22.96 5.26 -15.35
N ARG A 26 23.81 4.79 -16.28
CA ARG A 26 23.88 3.37 -16.66
C ARG A 26 25.33 2.93 -16.71
N ALA A 27 25.65 1.90 -15.93
CA ALA A 27 27.00 1.34 -15.80
C ALA A 27 28.07 2.40 -15.47
N GLY A 28 27.76 3.35 -14.57
CA GLY A 28 28.69 4.40 -14.13
C GLY A 28 28.92 5.54 -15.13
N SER A 29 28.28 5.51 -16.30
CA SER A 29 28.29 6.63 -17.26
C SER A 29 27.00 7.45 -17.18
N GLU A 30 27.13 8.77 -17.14
CA GLU A 30 26.01 9.70 -17.30
C GLU A 30 25.56 9.72 -18.77
N ARG A 31 24.27 9.53 -18.98
CA ARG A 31 23.63 9.62 -20.29
C ARG A 31 22.38 10.47 -20.16
N TYR A 32 21.92 11.00 -21.28
CA TYR A 32 20.72 11.83 -21.34
C TYR A 32 19.67 11.15 -22.21
N GLN A 33 18.46 11.04 -21.69
CA GLN A 33 17.28 10.70 -22.49
C GLN A 33 16.49 11.96 -22.76
N TYR A 34 15.90 12.02 -23.95
CA TYR A 34 15.13 13.19 -24.35
C TYR A 34 13.66 12.82 -24.48
N TYR A 35 12.80 13.60 -23.86
CA TYR A 35 11.37 13.54 -24.06
C TYR A 35 10.81 14.89 -24.47
N VAL A 36 9.70 14.85 -25.18
CA VAL A 36 8.90 16.01 -25.55
C VAL A 36 7.66 16.03 -24.68
N CYS A 37 7.38 17.19 -24.10
CA CYS A 37 6.16 17.46 -23.36
C CYS A 37 5.18 18.20 -24.27
N ASP A 38 4.01 17.60 -24.49
CA ASP A 38 2.87 18.22 -25.18
C ASP A 38 1.89 18.76 -24.15
N LEU A 39 1.82 20.08 -24.03
CA LEU A 39 0.96 20.79 -23.08
C LEU A 39 -0.52 20.66 -23.42
N GLU A 40 -0.86 20.60 -24.72
CA GLU A 40 -2.25 20.51 -25.19
C GLU A 40 -2.81 19.12 -24.94
N SER A 41 -2.03 18.09 -25.30
CA SER A 41 -2.44 16.70 -25.09
C SER A 41 -2.22 16.19 -23.66
N ARG A 42 -1.48 16.93 -22.82
CA ARG A 42 -1.08 16.57 -21.45
C ARG A 42 -0.37 15.22 -21.37
N MET A 43 0.60 15.04 -22.26
CA MET A 43 1.34 13.79 -22.40
C MET A 43 2.82 14.05 -22.64
N ILE A 44 3.64 13.11 -22.16
CA ILE A 44 5.07 13.05 -22.50
C ILE A 44 5.32 11.98 -23.55
N THR A 45 6.21 12.27 -24.50
CA THR A 45 6.63 11.33 -25.53
C THR A 45 8.15 11.27 -25.59
N TRP A 46 8.71 10.09 -25.38
CA TRP A 46 10.15 9.87 -25.46
C TRP A 46 10.62 9.84 -26.92
N LEU A 47 11.67 10.59 -27.24
CA LEU A 47 12.25 10.62 -28.60
C LEU A 47 13.06 9.37 -28.92
N GLN A 48 13.62 8.75 -27.89
CA GLN A 48 14.40 7.53 -27.99
C GLN A 48 13.55 6.34 -27.55
N LYS A 49 13.90 5.14 -28.02
CA LYS A 49 13.27 3.91 -27.56
C LYS A 49 13.63 3.69 -26.09
N VAL A 50 12.70 4.04 -25.20
CA VAL A 50 12.82 3.85 -23.76
C VAL A 50 12.23 2.51 -23.37
N ASP A 51 12.90 1.83 -22.44
CA ASP A 51 12.35 0.65 -21.80
C ASP A 51 11.22 1.06 -20.87
N ALA A 52 10.00 1.00 -21.38
CA ALA A 52 8.80 1.34 -20.63
C ALA A 52 8.51 0.37 -19.49
N THR A 53 9.26 -0.74 -19.34
CA THR A 53 9.07 -1.65 -18.21
C THR A 53 9.35 -0.98 -16.88
N PHE A 54 10.21 0.04 -16.79
CA PHE A 54 10.40 0.81 -15.55
C PHE A 54 9.23 1.78 -15.29
N LEU A 55 8.78 2.48 -16.34
CA LEU A 55 7.66 3.43 -16.28
C LEU A 55 6.31 2.76 -16.04
N LEU A 56 6.17 1.51 -16.48
CA LEU A 56 4.96 0.70 -16.42
C LEU A 56 5.18 -0.57 -15.59
N ALA A 57 6.23 -0.63 -14.76
CA ALA A 57 6.60 -1.83 -13.98
C ALA A 57 5.44 -2.36 -13.15
N GLU A 58 4.59 -1.44 -12.72
CA GLU A 58 3.49 -1.67 -11.79
C GLU A 58 2.15 -1.89 -12.54
N CYS A 59 2.11 -1.59 -13.84
CA CYS A 59 1.06 -2.02 -14.76
C CYS A 59 1.34 -3.47 -15.18
N GLY A 60 0.98 -4.42 -14.31
CA GLY A 60 1.09 -5.85 -14.59
C GLY A 60 0.46 -6.27 -15.94
N MET A 61 0.83 -7.48 -16.39
CA MET A 61 0.44 -8.06 -17.68
C MET A 61 -1.02 -7.76 -18.05
N ILE A 62 -1.19 -7.06 -19.18
CA ILE A 62 -2.45 -6.65 -19.82
C ILE A 62 -3.10 -5.39 -19.21
N ALA A 63 -2.36 -4.28 -19.22
CA ALA A 63 -2.96 -2.95 -19.14
C ALA A 63 -3.37 -2.48 -20.55
N GLY A 64 -4.68 -2.32 -20.78
CA GLY A 64 -5.22 -1.72 -22.01
C GLY A 64 -4.66 -0.31 -22.26
N TRP A 65 -4.71 0.19 -23.49
CA TRP A 65 -4.00 1.43 -23.86
C TRP A 65 -4.44 2.65 -23.01
N ASN A 66 -5.71 2.71 -22.64
CA ASN A 66 -6.25 3.74 -21.75
C ASN A 66 -5.55 3.81 -20.38
N HIS A 67 -5.09 2.67 -19.86
CA HIS A 67 -4.41 2.59 -18.57
C HIS A 67 -3.00 3.17 -18.67
N LYS A 68 -2.22 2.76 -19.67
CA LYS A 68 -0.87 3.29 -19.86
C LYS A 68 -0.90 4.78 -20.25
N ARG A 69 -1.95 5.25 -20.93
CA ARG A 69 -2.17 6.69 -21.17
C ARG A 69 -2.23 7.47 -19.87
N ARG A 70 -2.94 6.97 -18.85
CA ARG A 70 -2.99 7.61 -17.52
C ARG A 70 -1.63 7.67 -16.85
N ALA A 71 -0.81 6.62 -16.97
CA ALA A 71 0.56 6.64 -16.46
C ALA A 71 1.43 7.70 -17.16
N LEU A 72 1.26 7.88 -18.47
CA LEU A 72 1.92 8.97 -19.21
C LEU A 72 1.43 10.36 -18.79
N THR A 73 0.14 10.51 -18.52
CA THR A 73 -0.42 11.75 -17.96
C THR A 73 0.10 12.03 -16.55
N ALA A 74 0.35 11.01 -15.73
CA ALA A 74 0.99 11.19 -14.42
C ALA A 74 2.40 11.77 -14.57
N GLN A 75 3.19 11.21 -15.48
CA GLN A 75 4.53 11.72 -15.76
C GLN A 75 4.51 13.14 -16.35
N PHE A 76 3.48 13.48 -17.12
CA PHE A 76 3.25 14.86 -17.55
C PHE A 76 3.06 15.80 -16.35
N TRP A 77 2.19 15.47 -15.39
CA TRP A 77 2.00 16.31 -14.21
C TRP A 77 3.24 16.39 -13.32
N ARG A 78 4.05 15.33 -13.28
CA ARG A 78 5.37 15.36 -12.65
C ARG A 78 6.31 16.37 -13.32
N HIS A 79 6.30 16.40 -14.65
CA HIS A 79 7.06 17.37 -15.41
C HIS A 79 6.59 18.80 -15.08
N VAL A 80 5.28 19.05 -15.06
CA VAL A 80 4.71 20.36 -14.71
C VAL A 80 5.03 20.76 -13.26
N GLU A 81 5.02 19.82 -12.30
CA GLU A 81 5.47 20.09 -10.92
C GLU A 81 6.92 20.57 -10.89
N THR A 82 7.79 19.98 -11.72
CA THR A 82 9.22 20.32 -11.76
C THR A 82 9.48 21.60 -12.57
N PHE A 83 8.67 21.84 -13.61
CA PHE A 83 8.80 22.95 -14.55
C PHE A 83 7.42 23.61 -14.76
N PRO A 84 6.95 24.43 -13.81
CA PRO A 84 5.60 25.02 -13.87
C PRO A 84 5.47 26.17 -14.89
N HIS A 85 6.59 26.60 -15.48
CA HIS A 85 6.62 27.74 -16.41
C HIS A 85 5.78 27.48 -17.65
N HIS A 86 5.13 28.52 -18.16
CA HIS A 86 4.32 28.50 -19.39
C HIS A 86 3.06 27.61 -19.36
N VAL A 87 2.73 27.02 -18.22
CA VAL A 87 1.48 26.26 -18.05
C VAL A 87 0.37 27.15 -17.52
N CYS A 88 -0.70 27.29 -18.30
CA CYS A 88 -1.92 27.97 -17.89
C CYS A 88 -2.97 26.93 -17.52
N ILE A 89 -3.49 26.98 -16.29
CA ILE A 89 -4.57 26.11 -15.85
C ILE A 89 -5.88 26.89 -15.92
N PRO A 90 -6.90 26.40 -16.63
CA PRO A 90 -8.20 27.06 -16.65
C PRO A 90 -8.88 26.93 -15.29
N ALA A 91 -9.51 28.02 -14.81
CA ALA A 91 -10.19 28.05 -13.51
C ALA A 91 -11.23 26.92 -13.35
N GLY A 92 -11.94 26.57 -14.43
CA GLY A 92 -12.92 25.49 -14.43
C GLY A 92 -12.35 24.12 -14.08
N GLU A 93 -11.07 23.86 -14.39
CA GLU A 93 -10.42 22.60 -14.02
C GLU A 93 -9.98 22.56 -12.56
N VAL A 94 -9.55 23.70 -12.01
CA VAL A 94 -9.28 23.83 -10.57
C VAL A 94 -10.58 23.64 -9.78
N GLN A 95 -11.66 24.28 -10.23
CA GLN A 95 -12.98 24.14 -9.63
C GLN A 95 -13.47 22.69 -9.69
N HIS A 96 -13.31 22.01 -10.83
CA HIS A 96 -13.66 20.61 -10.97
C HIS A 96 -12.89 19.72 -9.99
N LEU A 97 -11.57 19.94 -9.88
CA LEU A 97 -10.73 19.21 -8.93
C LEU A 97 -11.15 19.47 -7.48
N ARG A 98 -11.47 20.72 -7.12
CA ARG A 98 -11.94 21.06 -5.78
C ARG A 98 -13.28 20.40 -5.47
N CYS A 99 -14.23 20.43 -6.41
CA CYS A 99 -15.51 19.71 -6.27
C CYS A 99 -15.27 18.22 -6.02
N LEU A 100 -14.31 17.62 -6.71
CA LEU A 100 -13.93 16.23 -6.52
C LEU A 100 -13.37 15.97 -5.11
N LEU A 101 -12.39 16.74 -4.66
CA LEU A 101 -11.85 16.59 -3.29
C LEU A 101 -12.91 16.84 -2.22
N THR A 102 -13.84 17.76 -2.47
CA THR A 102 -14.98 18.02 -1.59
C THR A 102 -15.92 16.81 -1.53
N SER A 103 -16.21 16.18 -2.68
CA SER A 103 -17.03 14.96 -2.70
C SER A 103 -16.38 13.81 -1.91
N LEU A 104 -15.05 13.68 -2.00
CA LEU A 104 -14.27 12.72 -1.23
C LEU A 104 -14.25 13.06 0.28
N CYS A 105 -14.21 14.35 0.64
CA CYS A 105 -14.36 14.79 2.03
C CYS A 105 -15.71 14.33 2.58
N VAL A 106 -16.79 14.49 1.79
CA VAL A 106 -18.13 14.05 2.18
C VAL A 106 -18.18 12.53 2.29
N GLU A 107 -17.63 11.78 1.34
CA GLU A 107 -17.57 10.31 1.42
C GLU A 107 -16.85 9.85 2.69
N SER A 108 -15.74 10.51 3.06
CA SER A 108 -14.97 10.18 4.27
C SER A 108 -15.74 10.33 5.57
N LEU A 109 -16.84 11.12 5.57
CA LEU A 109 -17.71 11.28 6.74
C LEU A 109 -18.64 10.08 6.95
N PHE A 110 -19.06 9.43 5.86
CA PHE A 110 -20.11 8.42 5.89
C PHE A 110 -19.58 7.00 5.73
N VAL A 111 -18.38 6.83 5.18
CA VAL A 111 -17.79 5.53 4.88
C VAL A 111 -16.53 5.32 5.73
N MET A 112 -16.56 4.35 6.66
CA MET A 112 -15.40 4.04 7.52
C MET A 112 -14.18 3.55 6.74
N GLU A 113 -14.40 2.89 5.60
CA GLU A 113 -13.35 2.47 4.65
C GLU A 113 -13.35 3.39 3.42
N SER A 114 -13.48 4.70 3.63
CA SER A 114 -13.56 5.63 2.50
C SER A 114 -12.27 5.61 1.68
N THR A 115 -12.49 5.62 0.38
CA THR A 115 -11.56 6.01 -0.66
C THR A 115 -10.64 7.15 -0.24
N ALA A 116 -11.20 8.22 0.31
CA ALA A 116 -10.48 9.41 0.77
C ALA A 116 -9.40 9.09 1.81
N SER A 117 -9.74 8.30 2.83
CA SER A 117 -8.80 7.89 3.86
C SER A 117 -7.63 7.13 3.25
N SER A 118 -7.91 6.19 2.33
CA SER A 118 -6.89 5.33 1.69
C SER A 118 -5.82 6.07 0.88
N ILE A 119 -6.16 7.27 0.40
CA ILE A 119 -5.32 8.04 -0.53
C ILE A 119 -4.52 9.09 0.21
N PHE A 120 -5.22 9.85 1.06
CA PHE A 120 -4.67 11.03 1.70
C PHE A 120 -4.18 10.73 3.12
N GLY A 121 -4.35 9.48 3.58
CA GLY A 121 -3.97 9.00 4.91
C GLY A 121 -4.88 9.51 6.02
N SER A 122 -5.26 10.79 5.96
CA SER A 122 -6.14 11.44 6.91
C SER A 122 -7.15 12.36 6.22
N ARG A 123 -8.30 12.55 6.88
CA ARG A 123 -9.30 13.54 6.47
C ARG A 123 -8.74 14.98 6.57
N GLU A 124 -7.88 15.24 7.55
CA GLU A 124 -7.29 16.57 7.77
C GLU A 124 -6.45 17.01 6.56
N SER A 125 -5.61 16.10 6.05
CA SER A 125 -4.81 16.34 4.85
C SER A 125 -5.68 16.60 3.62
N LEU A 126 -6.81 15.91 3.47
CA LEU A 126 -7.74 16.13 2.37
C LEU A 126 -8.44 17.51 2.45
N VAL A 127 -8.84 17.92 3.66
CA VAL A 127 -9.42 19.25 3.89
C VAL A 127 -8.40 20.34 3.60
N GLU A 128 -7.15 20.15 4.03
CA GLU A 128 -6.04 21.09 3.75
C GLU A 128 -5.79 21.22 2.23
N MET A 129 -5.73 20.11 1.49
CA MET A 129 -5.61 20.14 0.03
C MET A 129 -6.80 20.84 -0.65
N THR A 130 -8.01 20.63 -0.14
CA THR A 130 -9.22 21.29 -0.66
C THR A 130 -9.16 22.81 -0.42
N ASN A 131 -8.63 23.25 0.72
CA ASN A 131 -8.43 24.67 1.02
C ASN A 131 -7.35 25.28 0.13
N ILE A 132 -6.21 24.58 -0.09
CA ILE A 132 -5.17 25.01 -1.03
C ILE A 132 -5.77 25.22 -2.43
N LEU A 133 -6.62 24.29 -2.91
CA LEU A 133 -7.26 24.45 -4.22
C LEU A 133 -8.24 25.62 -4.27
N LYS A 134 -8.89 25.96 -3.16
CA LYS A 134 -9.74 27.14 -3.09
C LYS A 134 -8.90 28.41 -3.26
N ASP A 135 -7.73 28.47 -2.64
CA ASP A 135 -6.81 29.60 -2.79
C ASP A 135 -6.25 29.67 -4.23
N VAL A 136 -5.89 28.52 -4.81
CA VAL A 136 -5.49 28.40 -6.22
C VAL A 136 -6.59 28.88 -7.17
N GLU A 137 -7.85 28.50 -6.94
CA GLU A 137 -8.99 28.95 -7.74
C GLU A 137 -9.11 30.48 -7.71
N CYS A 138 -8.98 31.09 -6.52
CA CYS A 138 -8.96 32.55 -6.38
C CYS A 138 -7.84 33.19 -7.21
N PHE A 139 -6.61 32.66 -7.13
CA PHE A 139 -5.47 33.21 -7.88
C PHE A 139 -5.63 33.06 -9.39
N VAL A 140 -6.17 31.94 -9.87
CA VAL A 140 -6.40 31.71 -11.31
C VAL A 140 -7.51 32.62 -11.84
N THR A 141 -8.53 32.93 -11.03
CA THR A 141 -9.59 33.87 -11.42
C THR A 141 -9.15 35.33 -11.39
N ASP A 142 -8.17 35.69 -10.55
CA ASP A 142 -7.68 37.05 -10.42
C ASP A 142 -6.54 37.33 -11.42
N SER A 143 -6.94 37.83 -12.60
CA SER A 143 -6.08 38.15 -13.75
C SER A 143 -4.88 39.09 -13.47
N GLN A 144 -4.85 39.78 -12.32
CA GLN A 144 -3.75 40.69 -11.97
C GLN A 144 -2.57 40.00 -11.27
N SER A 145 -2.71 38.75 -10.82
CA SER A 145 -1.75 38.07 -9.94
C SER A 145 -0.73 37.17 -10.68
N ARG A 146 -0.08 37.67 -11.75
CA ARG A 146 0.91 36.86 -12.52
C ARG A 146 2.05 36.29 -11.68
N PHE A 147 2.44 36.95 -10.59
CA PHE A 147 3.49 36.47 -9.69
C PHE A 147 3.08 35.26 -8.82
N LEU A 148 1.78 34.99 -8.67
CA LEU A 148 1.26 33.88 -7.87
C LEU A 148 0.83 32.68 -8.73
N MET A 149 0.91 32.80 -10.06
CA MET A 149 0.53 31.74 -10.99
C MET A 149 1.46 30.52 -10.88
N GLU A 150 2.77 30.71 -10.70
CA GLU A 150 3.72 29.58 -10.62
C GLU A 150 3.51 28.71 -9.37
N PRO A 151 3.38 29.25 -8.14
CA PRO A 151 3.02 28.46 -6.96
C PRO A 151 1.66 27.77 -7.08
N ALA A 152 0.70 28.43 -7.75
CA ALA A 152 -0.63 27.88 -7.99
C ALA A 152 -0.59 26.67 -8.93
N VAL A 153 0.17 26.79 -10.04
CA VAL A 153 0.42 25.70 -11.00
C VAL A 153 1.16 24.56 -10.33
N PHE A 154 2.20 24.85 -9.55
CA PHE A 154 2.93 23.84 -8.78
C PHE A 154 2.00 23.06 -7.85
N SER A 155 1.18 23.77 -7.05
CA SER A 155 0.27 23.15 -6.09
C SER A 155 -0.77 22.27 -6.79
N TYR A 156 -1.36 22.78 -7.87
CA TYR A 156 -2.30 22.03 -8.70
C TYR A 156 -1.67 20.79 -9.33
N ALA A 157 -0.50 20.94 -9.96
CA ALA A 157 0.24 19.86 -10.61
C ALA A 157 0.69 18.81 -9.60
N ARG A 158 1.13 19.21 -8.40
CA ARG A 158 1.51 18.30 -7.32
C ARG A 158 0.32 17.52 -6.79
N ILE A 159 -0.83 18.17 -6.59
CA ILE A 159 -2.07 17.46 -6.21
C ILE A 159 -2.41 16.45 -7.29
N LEU A 160 -2.47 16.86 -8.56
CA LEU A 160 -2.68 15.95 -9.71
C LEU A 160 -1.65 14.83 -9.82
N PHE A 161 -0.38 15.12 -9.54
CA PHE A 161 0.70 14.15 -9.56
C PHE A 161 0.54 13.13 -8.43
N ILE A 162 0.29 13.56 -7.19
CA ILE A 162 -0.02 12.68 -6.05
C ILE A 162 -1.18 11.76 -6.43
N LEU A 163 -2.25 12.37 -6.90
CA LEU A 163 -3.47 11.74 -7.38
C LEU A 163 -3.21 10.68 -8.48
N SER A 164 -2.29 10.99 -9.40
CA SER A 164 -1.91 10.09 -10.50
C SER A 164 -0.74 9.13 -10.19
N THR A 165 0.02 9.33 -9.11
CA THR A 165 1.21 8.54 -8.71
C THR A 165 0.89 7.51 -7.63
N LEU A 166 -0.10 7.80 -6.79
CA LEU A 166 -0.78 6.79 -5.97
C LEU A 166 -1.24 5.61 -6.87
N TYR A 167 -1.61 5.88 -8.12
CA TYR A 167 -1.94 4.85 -9.12
C TYR A 167 -0.77 3.96 -9.58
N ILE A 168 0.47 4.46 -9.54
CA ILE A 168 1.64 3.76 -10.06
C ILE A 168 2.22 2.86 -8.97
N THR A 169 2.50 3.39 -7.77
CA THR A 169 3.19 2.71 -6.63
C THR A 169 2.49 1.52 -5.95
N GLY A 170 1.54 0.85 -6.61
CA GLY A 170 0.86 -0.33 -6.06
C GLY A 170 -0.13 -0.04 -4.94
N ILE A 171 -0.31 1.23 -4.54
CA ILE A 171 -1.47 1.70 -3.78
C ILE A 171 -2.63 1.83 -4.77
N LYS A 172 -3.31 0.73 -5.07
CA LYS A 172 -4.61 0.81 -5.77
C LYS A 172 -5.63 1.50 -4.86
N CYS A 173 -5.67 2.83 -4.87
CA CYS A 173 -6.79 3.72 -4.62
C CYS A 173 -6.29 5.15 -4.91
N ILE A 174 -6.67 5.74 -6.06
CA ILE A 174 -7.63 6.87 -6.24
C ILE A 174 -6.89 8.20 -5.98
N VAL A 175 -6.99 9.31 -6.72
CA VAL A 175 -8.04 10.07 -7.41
C VAL A 175 -7.36 10.55 -8.70
N LEU A 176 -7.87 10.41 -9.90
CA LEU A 176 -8.56 11.45 -10.66
C LEU A 176 -8.96 10.75 -11.95
N ILE A 177 -9.91 9.85 -11.75
CA ILE A 177 -11.08 9.53 -12.58
C ILE A 177 -11.93 8.72 -11.58
N SER A 178 -12.43 9.39 -10.53
CA SER A 178 -13.16 8.71 -9.44
C SER A 178 -14.62 8.39 -9.80
N ALA A 179 -15.08 8.71 -11.01
CA ALA A 179 -16.30 8.15 -11.57
C ALA A 179 -16.02 6.79 -12.27
N ASP A 180 -15.06 6.71 -13.19
CA ASP A 180 -14.86 5.47 -13.95
C ASP A 180 -14.03 4.39 -13.22
N HIS A 181 -13.22 4.75 -12.21
CA HIS A 181 -12.38 3.75 -11.55
C HIS A 181 -13.10 2.96 -10.45
N ASN A 182 -14.04 3.59 -9.74
CA ASN A 182 -14.93 2.86 -8.84
C ASN A 182 -15.83 1.92 -9.66
N GLN A 183 -16.28 2.40 -10.84
CA GLN A 183 -16.95 1.57 -11.83
C GLN A 183 -16.06 0.41 -12.33
N PHE A 184 -14.77 0.63 -12.60
CA PHE A 184 -13.86 -0.41 -13.03
C PHE A 184 -13.51 -1.45 -11.94
N LEU A 185 -13.25 -1.02 -10.70
CA LEU A 185 -12.96 -1.93 -9.56
C LEU A 185 -14.18 -2.77 -9.17
N HIS A 186 -15.37 -2.19 -9.35
CA HIS A 186 -16.64 -2.86 -9.17
C HIS A 186 -17.16 -3.50 -10.46
N TYR A 187 -16.41 -3.53 -11.58
CA TYR A 187 -16.85 -4.10 -12.86
C TYR A 187 -18.21 -3.58 -13.37
N TYR A 188 -18.56 -2.36 -12.98
CA TYR A 188 -19.78 -1.64 -13.30
C TYR A 188 -19.97 -1.55 -14.82
N GLY A 189 -21.12 -2.02 -15.31
CA GLY A 189 -21.41 -2.13 -16.74
C GLY A 189 -20.94 -3.44 -17.40
N GLN A 190 -20.25 -4.33 -16.66
CA GLN A 190 -20.01 -5.72 -17.07
C GLN A 190 -20.94 -6.67 -16.30
N LEU A 191 -21.10 -7.91 -16.77
CA LEU A 191 -22.01 -8.89 -16.16
C LEU A 191 -21.55 -9.37 -14.76
N GLU A 192 -20.31 -9.07 -14.36
CA GLU A 192 -19.64 -9.56 -13.14
C GLU A 192 -19.28 -8.42 -12.16
N VAL A 193 -20.26 -7.55 -11.83
CA VAL A 193 -20.06 -6.40 -10.92
C VAL A 193 -19.67 -6.87 -9.52
N ARG A 194 -18.51 -6.44 -9.00
CA ARG A 194 -18.16 -6.57 -7.58
C ARG A 194 -18.96 -5.54 -6.80
N LEU A 195 -19.79 -5.92 -5.83
CA LEU A 195 -20.54 -4.96 -5.00
C LEU A 195 -19.78 -4.54 -3.73
N VAL A 196 -18.83 -5.36 -3.26
CA VAL A 196 -18.03 -5.10 -2.06
C VAL A 196 -16.58 -5.48 -2.31
N ARG A 197 -15.63 -4.68 -1.82
CA ARG A 197 -14.17 -4.84 -2.01
C ARG A 197 -13.65 -6.22 -1.61
N SER A 198 -14.29 -6.87 -0.65
CA SER A 198 -13.92 -8.17 -0.08
C SER A 198 -14.21 -9.38 -0.99
N TYR A 199 -14.98 -9.22 -2.09
CA TYR A 199 -15.31 -10.34 -2.97
C TYR A 199 -14.28 -10.52 -4.08
N SER A 200 -13.56 -11.65 -4.13
CA SER A 200 -12.70 -11.99 -5.27
C SER A 200 -13.51 -12.09 -6.57
N ILE A 201 -13.00 -11.55 -7.67
CA ILE A 201 -13.64 -11.60 -9.01
C ILE A 201 -12.96 -12.64 -9.90
N LEU A 202 -11.70 -12.95 -9.61
CA LEU A 202 -11.05 -14.06 -10.28
C LEU A 202 -11.82 -15.35 -9.94
N PRO A 203 -12.17 -16.19 -10.94
CA PRO A 203 -12.75 -17.49 -10.68
C PRO A 203 -11.81 -18.19 -9.70
N HIS A 204 -12.36 -18.67 -8.58
CA HIS A 204 -11.61 -19.21 -7.44
C HIS A 204 -10.40 -19.98 -7.98
N GLN A 205 -9.23 -19.33 -7.98
CA GLN A 205 -8.00 -20.02 -8.31
C GLN A 205 -7.84 -20.94 -7.14
N HIS A 206 -8.17 -22.22 -7.33
CA HIS A 206 -8.05 -23.23 -6.31
C HIS A 206 -6.70 -23.01 -5.64
N PRO A 207 -6.68 -22.67 -4.34
CA PRO A 207 -5.45 -22.32 -3.68
C PRO A 207 -4.47 -23.46 -3.95
N LYS A 208 -3.31 -23.14 -4.52
CA LYS A 208 -2.26 -24.13 -4.80
C LYS A 208 -2.17 -25.09 -3.62
N PRO A 209 -2.13 -26.41 -3.86
CA PRO A 209 -2.22 -27.42 -2.81
C PRO A 209 -1.34 -27.05 -1.62
N TYR A 210 -1.87 -27.19 -0.42
CA TYR A 210 -1.16 -26.86 0.80
C TYR A 210 0.15 -27.67 0.82
N GLY A 211 1.29 -26.98 0.72
CA GLY A 211 2.58 -27.63 0.82
C GLY A 211 2.73 -28.29 2.19
N ILE A 212 3.51 -29.36 2.28
CA ILE A 212 3.75 -30.10 3.53
C ILE A 212 4.16 -29.17 4.68
N PHE A 213 5.00 -28.17 4.40
CA PHE A 213 5.41 -27.15 5.37
C PHE A 213 4.24 -26.36 5.98
N TRP A 214 3.19 -26.08 5.21
CA TRP A 214 2.01 -25.39 5.71
C TRP A 214 1.22 -26.27 6.68
N LEU A 215 1.04 -27.55 6.34
CA LEU A 215 0.34 -28.51 7.21
C LEU A 215 1.10 -28.71 8.53
N ILE A 216 2.43 -28.83 8.47
CA ILE A 216 3.28 -28.90 9.67
C ILE A 216 3.12 -27.63 10.52
N SER A 217 3.15 -26.46 9.90
CA SER A 217 2.97 -25.19 10.62
C SER A 217 1.60 -25.07 11.28
N VAL A 218 0.54 -25.49 10.60
CA VAL A 218 -0.83 -25.51 11.14
C VAL A 218 -0.92 -26.45 12.34
N ALA A 219 -0.35 -27.66 12.25
CA ALA A 219 -0.35 -28.62 13.34
C ALA A 219 0.48 -28.13 14.54
N ALA A 220 1.71 -27.64 14.29
CA ALA A 220 2.60 -27.13 15.32
C ALA A 220 2.06 -25.87 16.01
N LEU A 221 1.27 -25.06 15.31
CA LEU A 221 0.72 -23.80 15.81
C LEU A 221 -0.79 -23.89 16.14
N LEU A 222 -1.29 -25.08 16.47
CA LEU A 222 -2.65 -25.32 16.95
C LEU A 222 -3.76 -24.74 16.04
N GLY A 223 -3.53 -24.66 14.73
CA GLY A 223 -4.50 -24.12 13.78
C GLY A 223 -4.57 -22.59 13.70
N PHE A 224 -3.85 -21.84 14.54
CA PHE A 224 -3.82 -20.37 14.46
C PHE A 224 -3.39 -19.78 13.11
N PRO A 225 -2.47 -20.40 12.33
CA PRO A 225 -2.13 -19.92 11.00
C PRO A 225 -3.33 -19.83 10.05
N ILE A 226 -4.33 -20.72 10.18
CA ILE A 226 -5.52 -20.73 9.32
C ILE A 226 -6.35 -19.46 9.55
N PHE A 227 -6.59 -19.09 10.81
CA PHE A 227 -7.34 -17.89 11.16
C PHE A 227 -6.62 -16.61 10.71
N LYS A 228 -5.30 -16.55 10.89
CA LYS A 228 -4.48 -15.42 10.43
C LYS A 228 -4.43 -15.33 8.91
N PHE A 229 -4.32 -16.46 8.22
CA PHE A 229 -4.36 -16.53 6.76
C PHE A 229 -5.69 -16.07 6.19
N SER A 230 -6.82 -16.52 6.75
CA SER A 230 -8.15 -16.08 6.32
C SER A 230 -8.31 -14.56 6.46
N ARG A 231 -7.88 -13.99 7.60
CA ARG A 231 -7.91 -12.53 7.77
C ARG A 231 -6.96 -11.79 6.84
N LEU A 232 -5.75 -12.30 6.62
CA LEU A 232 -4.80 -11.71 5.68
C LEU A 232 -5.32 -11.75 4.24
N ASN A 233 -6.03 -12.81 3.84
CA ASN A 233 -6.69 -12.88 2.53
C ASN A 233 -7.86 -11.90 2.40
N CYS A 234 -8.60 -11.61 3.48
CA CYS A 234 -9.62 -10.57 3.44
C CYS A 234 -9.02 -9.17 3.24
N VAL A 235 -7.79 -8.95 3.73
CA VAL A 235 -7.03 -7.69 3.54
C VAL A 235 -6.31 -7.67 2.18
N CYS A 236 -5.92 -8.83 1.65
CA CYS A 236 -5.23 -9.02 0.38
C CYS A 236 -6.14 -9.75 -0.62
N VAL A 237 -7.02 -9.02 -1.28
CA VAL A 237 -7.95 -9.58 -2.28
C VAL A 237 -7.32 -9.46 -3.66
N ASP A 238 -7.20 -10.59 -4.37
CA ASP A 238 -6.67 -10.66 -5.75
C ASP A 238 -5.26 -10.05 -5.91
N GLY A 239 -4.42 -10.21 -4.89
CA GLY A 239 -3.06 -9.66 -4.87
C GLY A 239 -3.02 -8.14 -4.70
N ILE A 240 -4.12 -7.51 -4.32
CA ILE A 240 -4.21 -6.08 -4.05
C ILE A 240 -4.27 -5.89 -2.54
N VAL A 241 -3.38 -5.05 -2.00
CA VAL A 241 -3.30 -4.76 -0.57
C VAL A 241 -3.59 -3.28 -0.36
N SER A 242 -4.52 -2.98 0.54
CA SER A 242 -4.76 -1.62 1.01
C SER A 242 -3.73 -1.27 2.10
N PRO A 243 -2.97 -0.17 1.96
CA PRO A 243 -2.00 0.23 2.99
C PRO A 243 -2.68 0.57 4.33
N ILE A 244 -3.93 1.06 4.28
CA ILE A 244 -4.70 1.36 5.49
C ILE A 244 -5.16 0.09 6.18
N ASP A 245 -5.74 -0.84 5.43
CA ASP A 245 -6.30 -2.06 6.04
C ASP A 245 -5.18 -2.94 6.61
N ILE A 246 -4.02 -2.96 5.94
CA ILE A 246 -2.86 -3.68 6.47
C ILE A 246 -2.23 -2.95 7.65
N ALA A 247 -2.18 -1.61 7.67
CA ALA A 247 -1.71 -0.85 8.83
C ALA A 247 -2.62 -1.12 10.04
N ALA A 248 -3.93 -1.03 9.86
CA ALA A 248 -4.92 -1.34 10.89
C ALA A 248 -4.83 -2.81 11.36
N TYR A 249 -4.61 -3.75 10.43
CA TYR A 249 -4.37 -5.16 10.75
C TYR A 249 -3.09 -5.36 11.56
N ILE A 250 -1.99 -4.70 11.18
CA ILE A 250 -0.70 -4.76 11.87
C ILE A 250 -0.84 -4.16 13.27
N ASP A 251 -1.48 -3.00 13.42
CA ASP A 251 -1.70 -2.37 14.72
C ASP A 251 -2.51 -3.25 15.66
N LYS A 252 -3.60 -3.84 15.14
CA LYS A 252 -4.40 -4.82 15.88
C LYS A 252 -3.61 -6.10 16.21
N THR A 253 -2.69 -6.51 15.36
CA THR A 253 -1.87 -7.70 15.61
C THR A 253 -0.79 -7.39 16.65
N ASN A 254 -0.15 -6.23 16.57
CA ASN A 254 0.85 -5.76 17.50
C ASN A 254 0.27 -5.55 18.90
N SER A 255 -0.95 -5.01 19.02
CA SER A 255 -1.62 -4.88 20.33
C SER A 255 -1.90 -6.25 20.96
N ASN A 256 -2.38 -7.23 20.18
CA ASN A 256 -2.60 -8.59 20.66
C ASN A 256 -1.28 -9.28 21.07
N VAL A 257 -0.21 -9.11 20.29
CA VAL A 257 1.11 -9.68 20.60
C VAL A 257 1.67 -9.07 21.89
N LYS A 258 1.55 -7.75 22.09
CA LYS A 258 1.97 -7.08 23.34
C LYS A 258 1.22 -7.65 24.56
N PHE A 259 -0.09 -7.85 24.43
CA PHE A 259 -0.89 -8.46 25.50
C PHE A 259 -0.41 -9.90 25.81
N GLN A 260 -0.17 -10.71 24.79
CA GLN A 260 0.34 -12.08 24.93
C GLN A 260 1.74 -12.14 25.57
N MET A 261 2.64 -11.23 25.20
CA MET A 261 3.95 -11.10 25.82
C MET A 261 3.84 -10.73 27.31
N GLY A 262 2.89 -9.87 27.67
CA GLY A 262 2.58 -9.54 29.06
C GLY A 262 2.15 -10.78 29.85
N LEU A 263 1.21 -11.55 29.31
CA LEU A 263 0.78 -12.82 29.92
C LEU A 263 1.94 -13.82 30.04
N ALA A 264 2.74 -14.00 28.99
CA ALA A 264 3.89 -14.90 28.99
C ALA A 264 4.93 -14.50 30.07
N THR A 265 5.16 -13.20 30.29
CA THR A 265 6.06 -12.71 31.34
C THR A 265 5.55 -13.08 32.74
N VAL A 266 4.25 -12.92 32.99
CA VAL A 266 3.63 -13.31 34.28
C VAL A 266 3.74 -14.82 34.49
N VAL A 267 3.44 -15.61 33.45
CA VAL A 267 3.58 -17.08 33.50
C VAL A 267 5.03 -17.48 33.77
N LEU A 268 5.99 -16.85 33.10
CA LEU A 268 7.43 -17.07 33.27
C LEU A 268 7.89 -16.79 34.70
N ALA A 269 7.43 -15.68 35.30
CA ALA A 269 7.75 -15.34 36.69
C ALA A 269 7.24 -16.42 37.66
N VAL A 270 6.00 -16.89 37.45
CA VAL A 270 5.43 -17.97 38.25
C VAL A 270 6.19 -19.30 38.04
N ASP A 271 6.54 -19.65 36.80
CA ASP A 271 7.29 -20.86 36.50
C ASP A 271 8.69 -20.82 37.13
N SER A 272 9.35 -19.65 37.16
CA SER A 272 10.65 -19.50 37.82
C SER A 272 10.58 -19.78 39.33
N GLY A 273 9.50 -19.35 39.98
CA GLY A 273 9.26 -19.64 41.40
C GLY A 273 8.97 -21.12 41.66
N ILE A 274 8.12 -21.73 40.82
CA ILE A 274 7.78 -23.16 40.92
C ILE A 274 9.02 -24.02 40.64
N LEU A 275 9.82 -23.67 39.64
CA LEU A 275 11.03 -24.40 39.28
C LEU A 275 12.04 -24.39 40.43
N GLY A 276 12.18 -23.27 41.14
CA GLY A 276 13.01 -23.19 42.34
C GLY A 276 12.61 -24.20 43.44
N ILE A 277 11.31 -24.49 43.57
CA ILE A 277 10.78 -25.47 44.53
C ILE A 277 10.92 -26.89 43.98
N VAL A 278 10.47 -27.13 42.75
CA VAL A 278 10.42 -28.49 42.14
C VAL A 278 11.81 -29.05 41.86
N ALA A 279 12.80 -28.20 41.57
CA ALA A 279 14.19 -28.62 41.37
C ALA A 279 14.79 -29.34 42.59
N THR A 280 14.26 -29.08 43.80
CA THR A 280 14.72 -29.73 45.03
C THR A 280 14.16 -31.14 45.23
N ASN A 281 13.06 -31.52 44.55
CA ASN A 281 12.26 -32.71 44.85
C ASN A 281 12.28 -33.82 43.78
N PHE A 282 13.20 -33.79 42.82
CA PHE A 282 13.50 -34.86 41.83
C PHE A 282 12.31 -35.56 41.11
N GLN A 283 11.13 -34.95 41.03
CA GLN A 283 10.02 -35.50 40.24
C GLN A 283 10.15 -35.11 38.76
N SER A 284 10.29 -36.10 37.88
CA SER A 284 10.60 -35.91 36.45
C SER A 284 9.48 -35.24 35.65
N ILE A 285 8.21 -35.54 35.93
CA ILE A 285 7.07 -35.06 35.14
C ILE A 285 6.76 -33.57 35.38
N PRO A 286 6.60 -33.08 36.63
CA PRO A 286 6.35 -31.66 36.90
C PRO A 286 7.52 -30.78 36.44
N LEU A 287 8.75 -31.27 36.57
CA LEU A 287 9.95 -30.58 36.12
C LEU A 287 9.92 -30.40 34.60
N ALA A 288 9.63 -31.46 33.83
CA ALA A 288 9.56 -31.39 32.38
C ALA A 288 8.45 -30.44 31.89
N MET A 289 7.27 -30.45 32.53
CA MET A 289 6.18 -29.54 32.19
C MET A 289 6.52 -28.07 32.49
N CYS A 290 7.15 -27.80 33.63
CA CYS A 290 7.59 -26.45 34.01
C CYS A 290 8.67 -25.93 33.06
N CYS A 291 9.66 -26.75 32.73
CA CYS A 291 10.69 -26.41 31.73
C CYS A 291 10.08 -26.15 30.34
N GLY A 292 9.12 -26.97 29.90
CA GLY A 292 8.43 -26.78 28.63
C GLY A 292 7.64 -25.47 28.58
N SER A 293 6.90 -25.15 29.65
CA SER A 293 6.20 -23.87 29.80
C SER A 293 7.16 -22.68 29.78
N PHE A 294 8.27 -22.77 30.51
CA PHE A 294 9.29 -21.74 30.58
C PHE A 294 9.90 -21.44 29.19
N ILE A 295 10.27 -22.49 28.45
CA ILE A 295 10.79 -22.37 27.08
C ILE A 295 9.74 -21.76 26.14
N ALA A 296 8.48 -22.18 26.25
CA ALA A 296 7.38 -21.64 25.44
C ALA A 296 7.17 -20.15 25.70
N CYS A 297 7.23 -19.71 26.97
CA CYS A 297 7.11 -18.30 27.35
C CYS A 297 8.27 -17.44 26.82
N ILE A 298 9.51 -17.90 26.94
CA ILE A 298 10.67 -17.19 26.36
C ILE A 298 10.54 -17.09 24.84
N THR A 299 10.18 -18.20 24.19
CA THR A 299 10.00 -18.22 22.73
C THR A 299 8.85 -17.31 22.31
N CYS A 300 7.76 -17.22 23.09
CA CYS A 300 6.66 -16.28 22.86
C CYS A 300 7.14 -14.82 22.91
N ILE A 301 8.00 -14.46 23.86
CA ILE A 301 8.54 -13.11 23.99
C ILE A 301 9.43 -12.78 22.78
N ILE A 302 10.36 -13.67 22.42
CA ILE A 302 11.26 -13.49 21.28
C ILE A 302 10.48 -13.38 19.97
N THR A 303 9.58 -14.32 19.71
CA THR A 303 8.74 -14.30 18.49
C THR A 303 7.81 -13.09 18.47
N GLY A 304 7.31 -12.62 19.62
CA GLY A 304 6.53 -11.41 19.72
C GLY A 304 7.29 -10.15 19.31
N LEU A 305 8.55 -10.01 19.75
CA LEU A 305 9.43 -8.91 19.34
C LEU A 305 9.73 -8.93 17.84
N ILE A 306 10.05 -10.11 17.30
CA ILE A 306 10.30 -10.29 15.85
C ILE A 306 9.04 -9.92 15.05
N THR A 307 7.87 -10.37 15.51
CA THR A 307 6.58 -10.09 14.88
C THR A 307 6.28 -8.58 14.86
N GLY A 308 6.56 -7.88 15.96
CA GLY A 308 6.42 -6.43 16.03
C GLY A 308 7.34 -5.70 15.04
N HIS A 309 8.61 -6.10 14.97
CA HIS A 309 9.56 -5.52 14.00
C HIS A 309 9.16 -5.80 12.55
N LEU A 310 8.68 -7.01 12.26
CA LEU A 310 8.18 -7.38 10.94
C LEU A 310 6.93 -6.58 10.58
N GLY A 311 6.03 -6.33 11.55
CA GLY A 311 4.86 -5.48 11.37
C GLY A 311 5.24 -4.06 10.97
N GLU A 312 6.18 -3.43 11.67
CA GLU A 312 6.64 -2.08 11.31
C GLU A 312 7.32 -2.03 9.93
N ARG A 313 8.09 -3.09 9.57
CA ARG A 313 8.64 -3.23 8.21
C ARG A 313 7.54 -3.32 7.14
N LEU A 314 6.46 -4.03 7.43
CA LEU A 314 5.32 -4.17 6.51
C LEU A 314 4.50 -2.89 6.36
N LYS A 315 4.57 -1.95 7.30
CA LYS A 315 4.00 -0.60 7.13
C LYS A 315 4.83 0.28 6.19
N SER A 316 6.10 -0.05 5.96
CA SER A 316 6.97 0.78 5.13
C SER A 316 6.59 0.67 3.64
N PRO A 317 6.49 1.80 2.92
CA PRO A 317 6.02 1.84 1.53
C PRO A 317 6.92 1.06 0.55
N SER A 318 8.18 0.79 0.92
CA SER A 318 9.13 0.04 0.07
C SER A 318 8.85 -1.47 -0.01
N MET A 319 8.10 -2.04 0.95
CA MET A 319 7.76 -3.47 0.96
C MET A 319 6.39 -3.78 0.32
N PHE A 320 5.63 -2.74 -0.04
CA PHE A 320 4.29 -2.81 -0.64
C PHE A 320 4.29 -3.16 -2.13
N THR A 321 5.36 -3.76 -2.66
CA THR A 321 5.25 -4.42 -3.95
C THR A 321 4.32 -5.61 -3.78
N ALA A 322 3.09 -5.47 -4.28
CA ALA A 322 1.99 -6.43 -4.20
C ALA A 322 2.41 -7.90 -4.49
N GLY A 323 3.42 -8.10 -5.34
CA GLY A 323 4.00 -9.42 -5.62
C GLY A 323 4.68 -10.08 -4.42
N THR A 324 5.34 -9.32 -3.54
CA THR A 324 6.11 -9.87 -2.41
C THR A 324 5.20 -10.36 -1.29
N LEU A 325 4.15 -9.61 -0.95
CA LEU A 325 3.19 -10.05 0.05
C LEU A 325 2.38 -11.26 -0.43
N ASN A 326 1.91 -11.24 -1.69
CA ASN A 326 1.10 -12.32 -2.25
C ASN A 326 1.87 -13.65 -2.31
N ASN A 327 3.17 -13.61 -2.66
CA ASN A 327 4.02 -14.80 -2.70
C ASN A 327 4.32 -15.38 -1.31
N HIS A 328 4.30 -14.54 -0.26
CA HIS A 328 4.70 -14.93 1.09
C HIS A 328 3.58 -14.84 2.15
N ILE A 329 2.32 -14.65 1.75
CA ILE A 329 1.19 -14.46 2.67
C ILE A 329 1.04 -15.60 3.69
N ARG A 330 1.36 -16.83 3.28
CA ARG A 330 1.39 -18.02 4.15
C ARG A 330 2.48 -17.90 5.22
N LEU A 331 3.68 -17.48 4.84
CA LEU A 331 4.78 -17.29 5.78
C LEU A 331 4.44 -16.21 6.82
N TYR A 332 3.85 -15.10 6.37
CA TYR A 332 3.39 -14.04 7.27
C TYR A 332 2.29 -14.54 8.21
N ALA A 333 1.30 -15.29 7.71
CA ALA A 333 0.25 -15.87 8.55
C ALA A 333 0.82 -16.78 9.64
N ALA A 334 1.81 -17.62 9.32
CA ALA A 334 2.50 -18.46 10.28
C ALA A 334 3.27 -17.61 11.32
N ALA A 335 4.09 -16.64 10.87
CA ALA A 335 4.85 -15.76 11.76
C ALA A 335 3.95 -14.99 12.74
N PHE A 336 2.87 -14.37 12.24
CA PHE A 336 1.91 -13.62 13.07
C PHE A 336 1.08 -14.50 14.02
N SER A 337 1.10 -15.83 13.84
CA SER A 337 0.40 -16.79 14.71
C SER A 337 1.28 -17.41 15.80
N MET A 338 2.62 -17.35 15.64
CA MET A 338 3.57 -17.97 16.58
C MET A 338 3.42 -17.48 18.03
N PRO A 339 3.38 -16.16 18.32
CA PRO A 339 3.26 -15.69 19.70
C PRO A 339 1.97 -16.19 20.37
N THR A 340 0.87 -16.23 19.62
CA THR A 340 -0.42 -16.71 20.14
C THR A 340 -0.37 -18.18 20.49
N SER A 341 0.15 -19.03 19.61
CA SER A 341 0.26 -20.46 19.87
C SER A 341 1.19 -20.76 21.05
N LEU A 342 2.35 -20.10 21.12
CA LEU A 342 3.33 -20.30 22.18
C LEU A 342 2.81 -19.83 23.54
N CYS A 343 2.08 -18.71 23.58
CA CYS A 343 1.41 -18.25 24.79
C CYS A 343 0.39 -19.27 25.30
N VAL A 344 -0.41 -19.86 24.40
CA VAL A 344 -1.38 -20.91 24.78
C VAL A 344 -0.68 -22.16 25.28
N MET A 345 0.41 -22.58 24.62
CA MET A 345 1.22 -23.73 25.04
C MET A 345 1.90 -23.52 26.39
N GLY A 346 2.29 -22.29 26.76
CA GLY A 346 2.80 -21.97 28.10
C GLY A 346 1.72 -22.03 29.18
N ILE A 347 0.46 -21.74 28.84
CA ILE A 347 -0.64 -21.74 29.82
C ILE A 347 -1.25 -23.13 30.01
N LEU A 348 -1.34 -23.93 28.94
CA LEU A 348 -2.02 -25.24 28.93
C LEU A 348 -1.57 -26.25 30.01
N PRO A 349 -0.27 -26.38 30.35
CA PRO A 349 0.23 -27.35 31.32
C PRO A 349 -0.38 -27.19 32.72
N ARG A 350 -0.95 -26.03 33.04
CA ARG A 350 -1.51 -25.72 34.37
C ARG A 350 -2.96 -26.15 34.54
N ARG A 351 -3.71 -26.36 33.46
CA ARG A 351 -5.16 -26.66 33.54
C ARG A 351 -5.48 -28.12 33.90
N TRP A 352 -4.49 -29.01 33.84
CA TRP A 352 -4.65 -30.44 34.10
C TRP A 352 -4.50 -30.85 35.58
N ARG A 353 -4.35 -29.88 36.50
CA ARG A 353 -4.09 -30.16 37.93
C ARG A 353 -5.13 -29.56 38.90
N SER A 354 -6.27 -29.10 38.40
CA SER A 354 -7.36 -28.53 39.24
C SER A 354 -8.60 -29.42 39.38
N THR A 355 -8.47 -30.71 39.06
CA THR A 355 -9.52 -31.71 39.26
C THR A 355 -8.92 -32.88 40.03
N ASP A 356 -8.65 -32.65 41.31
CA ASP A 356 -8.55 -33.66 42.37
C ASP A 356 -8.77 -32.97 43.72
#